data_AF-A0A8H6HVG7-F1
#
_entry.id   AF-A0A8H6HVG7-F1
#
_cell.length_a   1.000
_cell.length_b   1.000
_cell.length_c   1.000
_cell.angle_alpha   90.00
_cell.angle_beta   90.00
_cell.angle_gamma   90.00
#
_symmetry.space_group_name_H-M   'P 1'
#
loop_
_entity.id
_entity.type
_entity.pdbx_description
1 polymer ?
#
loop_
_entity_poly.entity_id
_entity_poly.type
_entity_poly.pdbx_seq_one_letter_code
_entity_poly.pdbx_strand_id
1 'polypeptide(L)'
;MSSQTGLNNLTELTFSILTNRERYEKAFCINPPDDFCPFGVPCPNPDVTGIGQQISTVVLAYIPWLQRPLLYAHLSVLYSLLIAGLVSVLKGELSRGDGIFVIVTVASPASLYLWYYSIKSIWKADDFPIEQGNKGKPANQSMEVKILRLVSLGSLVFEIAMICVLFIPKVKNIKFPQTACDMAYGTRALWYNVAWELPVAIQLVCMQSRHLWAQYECQWRTLIQITVSGQSSRAFSTLGAQWRRSLSRIT
;
A
#
# COMPACT_ATOMS: atom_id res chain seq x y z
N MET A 1 -47.14 18.31 13.14
CA MET A 1 -46.54 18.28 11.78
C MET A 1 -45.10 18.74 11.90
N SER A 2 -44.15 17.83 12.11
CA SER A 2 -42.74 17.99 11.72
C SER A 2 -41.89 16.82 12.24
N SER A 3 -41.22 16.14 11.31
CA SER A 3 -39.89 15.55 11.45
C SER A 3 -39.61 14.50 12.55
N GLN A 4 -40.15 13.29 12.41
CA GLN A 4 -39.66 12.10 13.14
C GLN A 4 -39.42 10.86 12.25
N THR A 5 -39.76 10.91 10.96
CA THR A 5 -39.63 9.78 10.04
C THR A 5 -38.24 9.62 9.41
N GLY A 6 -37.31 10.56 9.65
CA GLY A 6 -35.95 10.50 9.09
C GLY A 6 -34.90 9.79 9.96
N LEU A 7 -35.16 9.58 11.26
CA LEU A 7 -34.18 9.04 12.21
C LEU A 7 -34.17 7.50 12.25
N ASN A 8 -35.30 6.86 11.92
CA ASN A 8 -35.45 5.41 12.03
C ASN A 8 -34.69 4.64 10.94
N ASN A 9 -34.33 5.30 9.83
CA ASN A 9 -33.54 4.68 8.76
C ASN A 9 -32.02 4.89 8.93
N LEU A 10 -31.59 5.81 9.81
CA LEU A 10 -30.17 5.99 10.17
C LEU A 10 -29.73 5.02 11.28
N THR A 11 -30.68 4.53 12.09
CA THR A 11 -30.45 3.50 13.11
C THR A 11 -30.17 2.11 12.55
N GLU A 12 -30.48 1.84 11.27
CA GLU A 12 -30.22 0.54 10.64
C GLU A 12 -28.75 0.40 10.19
N LEU A 13 -28.06 1.52 9.97
CA LEU A 13 -26.63 1.56 9.62
C LEU A 13 -25.70 1.74 10.82
N THR A 14 -26.25 2.05 12.01
CA THR A 14 -25.46 2.18 13.24
C THR A 14 -25.43 0.84 13.98
N PHE A 15 -24.30 0.15 13.90
CA PHE A 15 -23.98 -0.98 14.76
C PHE A 15 -23.87 -0.52 16.22
N SER A 16 -24.99 -0.51 16.95
CA SER A 16 -25.01 -0.18 18.39
C SER A 16 -25.27 -1.44 19.23
N ILE A 17 -24.61 -1.56 20.38
CA ILE A 17 -24.84 -2.66 21.33
C ILE A 17 -26.30 -2.73 21.78
N LEU A 18 -26.96 -1.57 21.88
CA LEU A 18 -28.32 -1.41 22.38
C LEU A 18 -29.35 -1.95 21.38
N THR A 19 -29.05 -1.85 20.09
CA THR A 19 -29.97 -2.27 19.03
C THR A 19 -29.91 -3.79 18.81
N ASN A 20 -28.71 -4.38 18.83
CA ASN A 20 -28.57 -5.81 18.55
C ASN A 20 -27.27 -6.39 19.15
N ARG A 21 -27.29 -6.60 20.47
CA ARG A 21 -26.15 -7.11 21.26
C ARG A 21 -25.53 -8.37 20.66
N GLU A 22 -26.34 -9.29 20.15
CA GLU A 22 -25.83 -10.55 19.59
C GLU A 22 -25.03 -10.33 18.30
N ARG A 23 -25.45 -9.39 17.43
CA ARG A 23 -24.68 -9.01 16.23
C ARG A 23 -23.46 -8.17 16.56
N TYR A 24 -23.56 -7.33 17.58
CA TYR A 24 -22.47 -6.48 18.05
C TYR A 24 -21.34 -7.30 18.69
N GLU A 25 -21.67 -8.22 19.60
CA GLU A 25 -20.71 -9.18 20.18
C GLU A 25 -20.13 -10.12 19.11
N LYS A 26 -20.92 -10.46 18.07
CA LYS A 26 -20.44 -11.22 16.90
C LYS A 26 -19.55 -10.41 15.95
N ALA A 27 -19.63 -9.08 15.93
CA ALA A 27 -18.83 -8.23 15.05
C ALA A 27 -17.51 -7.80 15.71
N PHE A 28 -17.53 -7.54 17.03
CA PHE A 28 -16.40 -7.02 17.79
C PHE A 28 -15.72 -8.04 18.72
N CYS A 29 -16.11 -9.33 18.63
CA CYS A 29 -15.51 -10.52 19.27
C CYS A 29 -14.55 -10.26 20.47
N ILE A 30 -14.91 -10.76 21.67
CA ILE A 30 -14.13 -10.81 22.94
C ILE A 30 -13.83 -9.49 23.65
N ASN A 31 -13.65 -8.36 22.97
CA ASN A 31 -13.40 -7.09 23.65
C ASN A 31 -14.00 -5.91 22.89
N PRO A 32 -15.34 -5.75 22.93
CA PRO A 32 -15.96 -4.59 22.33
C PRO A 32 -15.43 -3.31 23.01
N PRO A 33 -15.11 -2.25 22.24
CA PRO A 33 -14.78 -0.96 22.82
C PRO A 33 -16.00 -0.41 23.57
N ASP A 34 -15.76 0.37 24.63
CA ASP A 34 -16.85 1.03 25.35
C ASP A 34 -17.61 1.97 24.39
N ASP A 35 -18.93 1.79 24.27
CA ASP A 35 -19.79 2.54 23.34
C ASP A 35 -19.88 4.05 23.65
N PHE A 36 -19.31 4.49 24.77
CA PHE A 36 -19.39 5.86 25.24
C PHE A 36 -18.09 6.63 25.00
N CYS A 37 -18.04 7.34 23.87
CA CYS A 37 -17.09 8.42 23.68
C CYS A 37 -17.69 9.76 24.11
N PRO A 38 -17.13 10.44 25.13
CA PRO A 38 -17.71 11.65 25.71
C PRO A 38 -17.75 12.85 24.75
N PHE A 39 -17.12 12.75 23.57
CA PHE A 39 -17.00 13.86 22.61
C PHE A 39 -17.91 13.73 21.38
N GLY A 40 -18.81 12.74 21.32
CA GLY A 40 -19.76 12.60 20.19
C GLY A 40 -19.11 12.30 18.83
N VAL A 41 -17.81 12.00 18.83
CA VAL A 41 -17.06 11.50 17.67
C VAL A 41 -17.11 9.96 17.72
N PRO A 42 -17.22 9.25 16.58
CA PRO A 42 -17.08 7.79 16.58
C PRO A 42 -15.81 7.41 17.35
N CYS A 43 -15.96 6.54 18.35
CA CYS A 43 -14.84 6.10 19.15
C CYS A 43 -13.75 5.59 18.23
N PRO A 44 -12.50 6.09 18.35
CA PRO A 44 -11.40 5.50 17.61
C PRO A 44 -11.31 4.05 18.07
N ASN A 45 -11.73 3.11 17.20
CA ASN A 45 -11.49 1.71 17.45
C ASN A 45 -9.98 1.56 17.61
N PRO A 46 -9.49 0.99 18.73
CA PRO A 46 -8.08 0.64 18.84
C PRO A 46 -7.71 -0.47 17.84
N ASP A 47 -8.69 -1.06 17.15
CA ASP A 47 -8.45 -1.92 16.00
C ASP A 47 -7.67 -1.16 14.93
N VAL A 48 -6.51 -1.73 14.65
CA VAL A 48 -5.43 -1.24 13.79
C VAL A 48 -5.85 -0.89 12.36
N THR A 49 -7.06 -1.30 11.96
CA THR A 49 -7.62 -1.14 10.62
C THR A 49 -7.98 0.31 10.29
N GLY A 50 -8.49 1.11 11.23
CA GLY A 50 -8.98 2.47 10.94
C GLY A 50 -7.87 3.47 10.57
N ILE A 51 -6.70 3.38 11.22
CA ILE A 51 -5.54 4.25 10.93
C ILE A 51 -4.68 3.62 9.81
N GLY A 52 -4.57 2.29 9.78
CA GLY A 52 -3.82 1.58 8.73
C GLY A 52 -4.36 1.85 7.32
N GLN A 53 -5.69 1.95 7.18
CA GLN A 53 -6.36 2.22 5.90
C GLN A 53 -6.14 3.65 5.37
N GLN A 54 -5.84 4.62 6.26
CA GLN A 54 -5.49 5.98 5.84
C GLN A 54 -4.05 6.07 5.34
N ILE A 55 -3.13 5.29 5.90
CA ILE A 55 -1.70 5.32 5.55
C ILE A 55 -1.42 4.53 4.25
N SER A 56 -2.19 3.48 3.95
CA SER A 56 -2.01 2.67 2.73
C SER A 56 -2.25 3.46 1.43
N THR A 57 -3.08 4.51 1.46
CA THR A 57 -3.33 5.35 0.29
C THR A 57 -2.11 6.14 -0.18
N VAL A 58 -1.18 6.46 0.73
CA VAL A 58 0.05 7.20 0.41
C VAL A 58 1.10 6.32 -0.28
N VAL A 59 1.07 5.00 -0.03
CA VAL A 59 2.06 4.04 -0.57
C VAL A 59 1.76 3.67 -2.04
N LEU A 60 0.52 3.84 -2.51
CA LEU A 60 0.12 3.50 -3.89
C LEU A 60 0.71 4.44 -4.97
N ALA A 61 1.31 5.57 -4.60
CA ALA A 61 1.88 6.55 -5.52
C ALA A 61 3.35 6.30 -5.90
N TYR A 62 3.88 5.08 -5.71
CA TYR A 62 5.26 4.77 -6.04
C TYR A 62 5.47 4.62 -7.55
N ILE A 63 6.37 5.43 -8.10
CA ILE A 63 6.83 5.34 -9.49
C ILE A 63 8.22 4.69 -9.46
N PRO A 64 8.40 3.47 -10.00
CA PRO A 64 9.69 2.76 -10.00
C PRO A 64 10.81 3.45 -10.80
N TRP A 65 10.52 4.55 -11.48
CA TRP A 65 11.48 5.39 -12.18
C TRP A 65 12.09 6.48 -11.30
N LEU A 66 11.53 6.72 -10.10
CA LEU A 66 12.19 7.60 -9.14
C LEU A 66 13.41 6.87 -8.56
N GLN A 67 14.56 7.40 -8.93
CA GLN A 67 15.93 7.20 -8.43
C GLN A 67 16.17 6.20 -7.28
N ARG A 68 17.34 5.54 -7.33
CA ARG A 68 17.95 4.67 -6.29
C ARG A 68 17.42 4.83 -4.84
N PRO A 69 17.45 6.01 -4.19
CA PRO A 69 16.99 6.17 -2.80
C PRO A 69 15.54 5.74 -2.57
N LEU A 70 14.65 5.95 -3.54
CA LEU A 70 13.24 5.60 -3.38
C LEU A 70 13.04 4.08 -3.40
N LEU A 71 13.80 3.36 -4.23
CA LEU A 71 13.77 1.89 -4.27
C LEU A 71 14.21 1.28 -2.94
N TYR A 72 15.24 1.86 -2.31
CA TYR A 72 15.68 1.45 -0.97
C TYR A 72 14.61 1.72 0.09
N ALA A 73 13.98 2.89 0.04
CA ALA A 73 12.88 3.23 0.94
C ALA A 73 11.70 2.26 0.77
N HIS A 74 11.30 1.95 -0.46
CA HIS A 74 10.22 1.01 -0.74
C HIS A 74 10.53 -0.40 -0.22
N LEU A 75 11.72 -0.92 -0.51
CA LEU A 75 12.14 -2.23 0.02
C LEU A 75 12.15 -2.22 1.55
N SER A 76 12.62 -1.14 2.20
CA SER A 76 12.64 -1.07 3.66
C SER A 76 11.23 -1.14 4.28
N VAL A 77 10.25 -0.45 3.67
CA VAL A 77 8.85 -0.49 4.11
C VAL A 77 8.24 -1.86 3.86
N LEU A 78 8.49 -2.44 2.69
CA LEU A 78 7.99 -3.76 2.30
C LEU A 78 8.47 -4.83 3.30
N TYR A 79 9.76 -4.85 3.64
CA TYR A 79 10.30 -5.79 4.62
C TYR A 79 9.80 -5.54 6.04
N SER A 80 9.60 -4.27 6.42
CA SER A 80 9.02 -3.93 7.73
C SER A 80 7.60 -4.50 7.88
N LEU A 81 6.77 -4.36 6.85
CA LEU A 81 5.42 -4.91 6.82
C LEU A 81 5.42 -6.45 6.83
N LEU A 82 6.29 -7.07 6.04
CA LEU A 82 6.40 -8.53 5.99
C LEU A 82 6.85 -9.13 7.33
N ILE A 83 7.87 -8.55 7.97
CA ILE A 83 8.36 -9.02 9.27
C ILE A 83 7.32 -8.77 10.36
N ALA A 84 6.70 -7.58 10.39
CA ALA A 84 5.63 -7.28 11.34
C ALA A 84 4.45 -8.24 11.18
N GLY A 85 4.00 -8.46 9.95
CA GLY A 85 2.93 -9.42 9.63
C GLY A 85 3.29 -10.84 10.09
N LEU A 86 4.51 -11.31 9.80
CA LEU A 86 4.97 -12.62 10.24
C LEU A 86 5.00 -12.75 11.76
N VAL A 87 5.56 -11.78 12.48
CA VAL A 87 5.62 -11.80 13.95
C VAL A 87 4.21 -11.84 14.54
N SER A 88 3.28 -11.04 14.02
CA SER A 88 1.89 -11.03 14.50
C SER A 88 1.15 -12.34 14.19
N VAL A 89 1.42 -12.97 13.04
CA VAL A 89 0.90 -14.31 12.70
C VAL A 89 1.48 -15.36 13.66
N LEU A 90 2.78 -15.32 13.93
CA LEU A 90 3.45 -16.27 14.82
C LEU A 90 2.97 -16.15 16.27
N LYS A 91 2.64 -14.94 16.72
CA LYS A 91 2.03 -14.71 18.04
C LYS A 91 0.56 -15.11 18.10
N GLY A 92 -0.10 -15.33 16.97
CA GLY A 92 -1.54 -15.55 16.92
C GLY A 92 -2.32 -14.33 17.42
N GLU A 93 -1.78 -13.13 17.24
CA GLU A 93 -2.43 -11.86 17.62
C GLU A 93 -3.04 -11.16 16.39
N LEU A 94 -2.68 -11.60 15.17
CA LEU A 94 -3.16 -11.00 13.94
C LEU A 94 -4.53 -11.54 13.55
N SER A 95 -5.50 -10.66 13.33
CA SER A 95 -6.76 -11.07 12.70
C SER A 95 -6.51 -11.49 11.24
N ARG A 96 -7.38 -12.34 10.70
CA ARG A 96 -7.27 -12.74 9.28
C ARG A 96 -7.40 -11.54 8.34
N GLY A 97 -8.23 -10.56 8.72
CA GLY A 97 -8.41 -9.30 7.99
C GLY A 97 -7.12 -8.50 7.89
N ASP A 98 -6.40 -8.33 9.01
CA ASP A 98 -5.12 -7.62 9.03
C ASP A 98 -4.06 -8.34 8.18
N GLY A 99 -4.04 -9.68 8.23
CA GLY A 99 -3.14 -10.47 7.38
C GLY A 99 -3.40 -10.26 5.88
N ILE A 100 -4.67 -10.20 5.47
CA ILE A 100 -5.06 -9.91 4.09
C ILE A 100 -4.69 -8.47 3.71
N PHE A 101 -4.91 -7.51 4.61
CA PHE A 101 -4.51 -6.14 4.39
C PHE A 101 -3.00 -6.01 4.15
N VAL A 102 -2.18 -6.71 4.95
CA VAL A 102 -0.71 -6.75 4.76
C VAL A 102 -0.37 -7.34 3.39
N ILE A 103 -0.96 -8.48 3.01
CA ILE A 103 -0.76 -9.10 1.68
C ILE A 103 -1.09 -8.12 0.56
N VAL A 104 -2.28 -7.50 0.60
CA VAL A 104 -2.73 -6.56 -0.44
C VAL A 104 -1.80 -5.34 -0.52
N THR A 105 -1.36 -4.83 0.63
CA THR A 105 -0.45 -3.68 0.70
C THR A 105 0.93 -4.03 0.15
N VAL A 106 1.48 -5.20 0.48
CA VAL A 106 2.77 -5.68 -0.03
C VAL A 106 2.68 -5.96 -1.53
N ALA A 107 1.57 -6.55 -2.00
CA ALA A 107 1.25 -6.79 -3.41
C ALA A 107 0.80 -5.52 -4.17
N SER A 108 1.26 -4.34 -3.73
CA SER A 108 1.04 -3.09 -4.45
C SER A 108 1.57 -3.14 -5.89
N PRO A 109 1.04 -2.31 -6.81
CA PRO A 109 1.53 -2.24 -8.20
C PRO A 109 3.04 -2.03 -8.32
N ALA A 110 3.63 -1.28 -7.37
CA ALA A 110 5.05 -1.03 -7.27
C ALA A 110 5.86 -2.30 -7.01
N SER A 111 5.47 -3.09 -6.03
CA SER A 111 6.11 -4.36 -5.69
C SER A 111 5.96 -5.37 -6.82
N LEU A 112 4.77 -5.47 -7.42
CA LEU A 112 4.52 -6.34 -8.58
C LEU A 112 5.43 -5.98 -9.76
N TYR A 113 5.58 -4.69 -10.06
CA TYR A 113 6.49 -4.21 -11.09
C TYR A 113 7.95 -4.56 -10.74
N LEU A 114 8.38 -4.30 -9.51
CA LEU A 114 9.72 -4.61 -9.03
C LEU A 114 10.02 -6.12 -9.12
N TRP A 115 9.08 -7.00 -8.75
CA TRP A 115 9.21 -8.44 -8.90
C TRP A 115 9.26 -8.86 -10.36
N TYR A 116 8.39 -8.31 -11.22
CA TYR A 116 8.41 -8.57 -12.66
C TYR A 116 9.77 -8.25 -13.28
N TYR A 117 10.32 -7.07 -13.00
CA TYR A 117 11.65 -6.68 -13.50
C TYR A 117 12.77 -7.50 -12.88
N SER A 118 12.65 -7.90 -11.61
CA SER A 118 13.64 -8.76 -10.95
C SER A 118 13.70 -10.14 -11.58
N ILE A 119 12.53 -10.72 -11.90
CA ILE A 119 12.39 -11.97 -12.64
C ILE A 119 12.98 -11.80 -14.04
N LYS A 120 12.53 -10.80 -14.81
CA LYS A 120 13.04 -10.53 -16.17
C LYS A 120 14.56 -10.35 -16.18
N SER A 121 15.12 -9.75 -15.13
CA SER A 121 16.55 -9.48 -15.01
C SER A 121 17.42 -10.74 -14.83
N ILE A 122 16.82 -11.89 -14.53
CA ILE A 122 17.51 -13.19 -14.54
C ILE A 122 18.01 -13.52 -15.96
N TRP A 123 17.23 -13.19 -17.00
CA TRP A 123 17.62 -13.41 -18.39
C TRP A 123 18.44 -12.26 -18.99
N LYS A 124 18.09 -11.01 -18.64
CA LYS A 124 18.79 -9.81 -19.13
C LYS A 124 19.10 -8.87 -17.98
N ALA A 125 20.35 -8.90 -17.53
CA ALA A 125 20.78 -8.10 -16.40
C ALA A 125 20.60 -6.59 -16.62
N ASP A 126 20.65 -6.11 -17.85
CA ASP A 126 20.58 -4.68 -18.15
C ASP A 126 19.16 -4.09 -18.05
N ASP A 127 18.12 -4.93 -17.97
CA ASP A 127 16.73 -4.48 -17.90
C ASP A 127 16.31 -3.99 -16.50
N PHE A 128 17.16 -4.14 -15.47
CA PHE A 128 16.82 -3.74 -14.10
C PHE A 128 16.81 -2.21 -13.95
N PRO A 129 15.78 -1.58 -13.34
CA PRO A 129 15.58 -0.13 -13.35
C PRO A 129 16.49 0.62 -12.36
N ILE A 130 17.81 0.41 -12.45
CA ILE A 130 18.81 1.12 -11.65
C ILE A 130 19.90 1.65 -12.56
N GLU A 131 20.01 2.97 -12.64
CA GLU A 131 21.15 3.62 -13.27
C GLU A 131 22.43 3.21 -12.54
N GLN A 132 23.41 2.72 -13.30
CA GLN A 132 24.69 2.29 -12.74
C GLN A 132 25.54 3.49 -12.34
N GLY A 133 26.07 3.48 -11.12
CA GLY A 133 26.99 4.52 -10.65
C GLY A 133 28.32 4.54 -11.44
N ASN A 134 28.70 3.43 -12.06
CA ASN A 134 29.91 3.31 -12.88
C ASN A 134 29.55 2.91 -14.32
N LYS A 135 29.57 3.88 -15.24
CA LYS A 135 29.23 3.71 -16.67
C LYS A 135 30.12 2.73 -17.44
N GLY A 136 31.22 2.25 -16.86
CA GLY A 136 32.19 1.37 -17.51
C GLY A 136 32.07 -0.12 -17.20
N LYS A 137 31.17 -0.54 -16.29
CA LYS A 137 31.03 -1.95 -15.91
C LYS A 137 29.64 -2.47 -16.27
N PRO A 138 29.50 -3.66 -16.87
CA PRO A 138 28.20 -4.23 -17.20
C PRO A 138 27.33 -4.45 -15.94
N ALA A 139 26.00 -4.37 -16.08
CA ALA A 139 25.06 -4.42 -14.94
C ALA A 139 25.23 -5.68 -14.10
N ASN A 140 25.58 -6.78 -14.76
CA ASN A 140 25.77 -8.09 -14.16
C ASN A 140 26.96 -8.17 -13.19
N GLN A 141 27.88 -7.20 -13.19
CA GLN A 141 29.05 -7.18 -12.31
C GLN A 141 28.87 -6.32 -11.06
N SER A 142 27.82 -5.49 -11.00
CA SER A 142 27.56 -4.68 -9.81
C SER A 142 26.99 -5.55 -8.68
N MET A 143 27.71 -5.64 -7.56
CA MET A 143 27.24 -6.34 -6.36
C MET A 143 25.93 -5.75 -5.81
N GLU A 144 25.77 -4.42 -5.91
CA GLU A 144 24.55 -3.71 -5.49
C GLU A 144 23.31 -4.27 -6.21
N VAL A 145 23.41 -4.43 -7.53
CA VAL A 145 22.31 -4.90 -8.37
C VAL A 145 22.00 -6.38 -8.07
N LYS A 146 23.01 -7.21 -7.82
CA LYS A 146 22.81 -8.61 -7.43
C LYS A 146 22.08 -8.73 -6.09
N ILE A 147 22.50 -7.95 -5.09
CA ILE A 147 21.87 -7.94 -3.76
C ILE A 147 20.42 -7.47 -3.87
N LEU A 148 20.17 -6.39 -4.60
CA LEU A 148 18.82 -5.85 -4.78
C LEU A 148 17.87 -6.84 -5.49
N ARG A 149 18.37 -7.57 -6.49
CA ARG A 149 17.59 -8.66 -7.12
C ARG A 149 17.28 -9.77 -6.14
N LEU A 150 18.28 -10.21 -5.37
CA LEU A 150 18.10 -11.28 -4.40
C LEU A 150 17.10 -10.89 -3.32
N VAL A 151 17.21 -9.67 -2.79
CA VAL A 151 16.29 -9.11 -1.79
C VAL A 151 14.88 -8.97 -2.39
N SER A 152 14.75 -8.41 -3.59
CA SER A 152 13.47 -8.34 -4.29
C SER A 152 12.80 -9.71 -4.46
N LEU A 153 13.54 -10.70 -4.98
CA LEU A 153 13.02 -12.06 -5.15
C LEU A 153 12.73 -12.75 -3.81
N GLY A 154 13.55 -12.49 -2.79
CA GLY A 154 13.31 -12.96 -1.43
C GLY A 154 11.99 -12.43 -0.87
N SER A 155 11.67 -11.16 -1.12
CA SER A 155 10.38 -10.58 -0.72
C SER A 155 9.19 -11.22 -1.43
N LEU A 156 9.32 -11.58 -2.71
CA LEU A 156 8.28 -12.32 -3.45
C LEU A 156 8.06 -13.72 -2.85
N VAL A 157 9.13 -14.45 -2.56
CA VAL A 157 9.03 -15.78 -1.93
C VAL A 157 8.39 -15.69 -0.55
N PHE A 158 8.76 -14.68 0.23
CA PHE A 158 8.18 -14.44 1.55
C PHE A 158 6.70 -14.11 1.46
N GLU A 159 6.29 -13.27 0.51
CA GLU A 159 4.88 -12.95 0.26
C GLU A 159 4.07 -14.20 -0.09
N ILE A 160 4.58 -15.05 -0.99
CA ILE A 160 3.95 -16.33 -1.33
C ILE A 160 3.83 -17.22 -0.09
N ALA A 161 4.87 -17.27 0.75
CA ALA A 161 4.83 -18.04 1.99
C ALA A 161 3.77 -17.50 2.96
N MET A 162 3.63 -16.19 3.11
CA MET A 162 2.58 -15.55 3.91
C MET A 162 1.18 -15.88 3.37
N ILE A 163 0.98 -15.81 2.05
CA ILE A 163 -0.28 -16.22 1.40
C ILE A 163 -0.57 -17.70 1.72
N CYS A 164 0.42 -18.58 1.59
CA CYS A 164 0.26 -19.99 1.91
C CYS A 164 -0.12 -20.20 3.39
N VAL A 165 0.51 -19.49 4.33
CA VAL A 165 0.21 -19.58 5.76
C VAL A 165 -1.20 -19.08 6.08
N LEU A 166 -1.65 -17.98 5.47
CA LEU A 166 -2.95 -17.35 5.74
C LEU A 166 -4.13 -18.07 5.05
N PHE A 167 -3.91 -18.64 3.87
CA PHE A 167 -4.99 -19.25 3.06
C PHE A 167 -5.03 -20.76 3.09
N ILE A 168 -3.97 -21.47 3.51
CA ILE A 168 -3.99 -22.93 3.61
C ILE A 168 -4.44 -23.33 5.01
N PRO A 169 -5.72 -23.76 5.21
CA PRO A 169 -6.28 -24.05 6.54
C PRO A 169 -5.71 -25.32 7.19
N LYS A 170 -4.78 -26.01 6.52
CA LYS A 170 -4.26 -27.31 6.96
C LYS A 170 -3.15 -27.22 8.00
N VAL A 171 -2.64 -26.02 8.31
CA VAL A 171 -1.64 -25.83 9.37
C VAL A 171 -2.36 -25.81 10.71
N LYS A 172 -2.60 -27.00 11.29
CA LYS A 172 -3.43 -27.22 12.51
C LYS A 172 -2.97 -26.46 13.77
N ASN A 173 -1.85 -25.76 13.73
CA ASN A 173 -1.24 -25.14 14.91
C ASN A 173 -1.46 -23.63 15.01
N ILE A 174 -1.99 -22.96 13.99
CA ILE A 174 -2.24 -21.51 14.03
C ILE A 174 -3.71 -21.28 14.36
N LYS A 175 -3.97 -20.92 15.63
CA LYS A 175 -5.30 -20.50 16.07
C LYS A 175 -5.38 -18.99 15.92
N PHE A 176 -6.19 -18.52 14.98
CA PHE A 176 -6.51 -17.10 14.90
C PHE A 176 -7.43 -16.74 16.07
N PRO A 177 -7.16 -15.63 16.79
CA PRO A 177 -8.13 -15.08 17.70
C PRO A 177 -9.33 -14.72 16.82
N GLN A 178 -10.55 -15.13 17.21
CA GLN A 178 -11.82 -14.86 16.50
C GLN A 178 -12.28 -15.84 15.39
N THR A 179 -12.10 -17.16 15.56
CA THR A 179 -12.69 -18.18 14.65
C THR A 179 -14.22 -18.10 14.50
N ALA A 180 -14.93 -17.59 15.51
CA ALA A 180 -16.38 -17.40 15.46
C ALA A 180 -16.83 -16.27 14.52
N CYS A 181 -16.05 -15.18 14.45
CA CYS A 181 -16.26 -14.07 13.52
C CYS A 181 -16.05 -14.54 12.05
N ASP A 182 -15.06 -15.42 11.83
CA ASP A 182 -14.70 -15.96 10.51
C ASP A 182 -15.79 -16.89 9.91
N MET A 183 -16.56 -17.61 10.74
CA MET A 183 -17.66 -18.46 10.26
C MET A 183 -18.88 -17.66 9.77
N ALA A 184 -19.16 -16.52 10.38
CA ALA A 184 -20.33 -15.70 10.02
C ALA A 184 -20.04 -14.74 8.85
N TYR A 185 -18.83 -14.19 8.77
CA TYR A 185 -18.46 -13.16 7.79
C TYR A 185 -17.30 -13.57 6.85
N GLY A 186 -16.46 -14.52 7.25
CA GLY A 186 -15.11 -14.71 6.69
C GLY A 186 -14.99 -15.33 5.29
N THR A 187 -16.04 -15.93 4.72
CA THR A 187 -15.96 -16.51 3.36
C THR A 187 -16.77 -15.79 2.29
N ARG A 188 -17.93 -15.20 2.62
CA ARG A 188 -18.73 -14.41 1.65
C ARG A 188 -18.53 -12.90 1.77
N ALA A 189 -18.41 -12.36 2.98
CA ALA A 189 -18.27 -10.90 3.17
C ALA A 189 -16.84 -10.43 2.92
N LEU A 190 -15.84 -11.30 3.11
CA LEU A 190 -14.44 -10.98 2.85
C LEU A 190 -14.18 -10.59 1.38
N TRP A 191 -14.73 -11.37 0.43
CA TRP A 191 -14.69 -11.01 -0.99
C TRP A 191 -15.45 -9.72 -1.29
N TYR A 192 -16.49 -9.41 -0.52
CA TYR A 192 -17.24 -8.17 -0.65
C TYR A 192 -16.39 -6.97 -0.25
N ASN A 193 -15.64 -7.06 0.87
CA ASN A 193 -14.69 -6.02 1.27
C ASN A 193 -13.58 -5.85 0.23
N VAL A 194 -12.97 -6.94 -0.26
CA VAL A 194 -11.98 -6.85 -1.34
C VAL A 194 -12.59 -6.22 -2.59
N ALA A 195 -13.80 -6.63 -2.99
CA ALA A 195 -14.50 -6.08 -4.15
C ALA A 195 -14.95 -4.63 -3.97
N TRP A 196 -15.09 -4.14 -2.73
CA TRP A 196 -15.48 -2.77 -2.42
C TRP A 196 -14.28 -1.82 -2.27
N GLU A 197 -13.19 -2.32 -1.70
CA GLU A 197 -11.90 -1.60 -1.63
C GLU A 197 -11.23 -1.50 -3.00
N LEU A 198 -11.45 -2.49 -3.89
CA LEU A 198 -10.85 -2.52 -5.22
C LEU A 198 -11.25 -1.31 -6.10
N PRO A 199 -12.54 -0.90 -6.23
CA PRO A 199 -12.93 0.32 -6.93
C PRO A 199 -12.27 1.59 -6.38
N VAL A 200 -12.18 1.72 -5.06
CA VAL A 200 -11.53 2.88 -4.42
C VAL A 200 -10.04 2.89 -4.75
N ALA A 201 -9.37 1.73 -4.68
CA ALA A 201 -7.99 1.59 -5.08
C ALA A 201 -7.79 1.91 -6.58
N ILE A 202 -8.66 1.41 -7.47
CA ILE A 202 -8.63 1.70 -8.91
C ILE A 202 -8.83 3.20 -9.15
N GLN A 203 -9.79 3.83 -8.47
CA GLN A 203 -10.06 5.25 -8.62
C GLN A 203 -8.87 6.10 -8.17
N LEU A 204 -8.24 5.75 -7.05
CA LEU A 204 -7.02 6.42 -6.57
C LEU A 204 -5.87 6.27 -7.58
N VAL A 205 -5.66 5.08 -8.13
CA VAL A 205 -4.66 4.84 -9.19
C VAL A 205 -4.96 5.64 -10.45
N CYS A 206 -6.23 5.72 -10.86
CA CYS A 206 -6.67 6.48 -12.03
C CYS A 206 -6.50 8.00 -11.82
N MET A 207 -6.82 8.52 -10.64
CA MET A 207 -6.62 9.94 -10.33
C MET A 207 -5.13 10.28 -10.25
N GLN A 208 -4.33 9.40 -9.67
CA GLN A 208 -2.89 9.60 -9.58
C GLN A 208 -2.22 9.55 -10.96
N SER A 209 -2.58 8.59 -11.81
CA SER A 209 -2.04 8.50 -13.17
C SER A 209 -2.38 9.73 -14.01
N ARG A 210 -3.59 10.28 -13.87
CA ARG A 210 -3.95 11.57 -14.49
C ARG A 210 -3.11 12.73 -13.98
N HIS A 211 -2.85 12.80 -12.67
CA HIS A 211 -2.02 13.87 -12.10
C HIS A 211 -0.58 13.80 -12.64
N LEU A 212 0.00 12.60 -12.69
CA LEU A 212 1.33 12.39 -13.24
C LEU A 212 1.40 12.71 -14.74
N TRP A 213 0.38 12.32 -15.51
CA TRP A 213 0.27 12.70 -16.91
C TRP A 213 0.25 14.22 -17.10
N ALA A 214 -0.52 14.93 -16.29
CA ALA A 214 -0.60 16.39 -16.32
C ALA A 214 0.75 17.05 -15.98
N GLN A 215 1.48 16.52 -14.99
CA GLN A 215 2.84 16.99 -14.69
C GLN A 215 3.80 16.78 -15.86
N TYR A 216 3.72 15.62 -16.51
CA TYR A 216 4.54 15.30 -17.68
C TYR A 216 4.25 16.23 -18.86
N GLU A 217 2.97 16.46 -19.17
CA GLU A 217 2.57 17.42 -20.21
C GLU A 217 3.04 18.84 -19.90
N CYS A 218 2.97 19.27 -18.64
CA CYS A 218 3.43 20.58 -18.24
C CYS A 218 4.94 20.74 -18.48
N GLN A 219 5.76 19.76 -18.03
CA GLN A 219 7.20 19.76 -18.29
C GLN A 219 7.52 19.74 -19.80
N TRP A 220 6.81 18.92 -20.57
CA TRP A 220 7.03 18.81 -22.01
C TRP A 220 6.74 20.13 -22.75
N ARG A 221 5.63 20.79 -22.40
CA ARG A 221 5.28 22.11 -22.97
C ARG A 221 6.32 23.17 -22.63
N THR A 222 6.85 23.18 -21.40
CA THR A 222 7.95 24.10 -21.03
C THR A 222 9.21 23.85 -21.84
N LEU A 223 9.59 22.59 -22.05
CA LEU A 223 10.73 22.20 -22.90
C LEU A 223 10.56 22.65 -24.36
N ILE A 224 9.37 22.46 -24.93
CA ILE A 224 9.07 22.93 -26.30
C ILE A 224 9.19 24.45 -26.40
N GLN A 225 8.65 25.22 -25.45
CA GLN A 225 8.75 26.68 -25.48
C GLN A 225 10.19 27.18 -25.39
N ILE A 226 11.03 26.55 -24.57
CA ILE A 226 12.47 26.86 -24.51
C ILE A 226 13.14 26.58 -25.85
N THR A 227 12.80 25.47 -26.50
CA THR A 227 13.38 25.08 -27.79
C THR A 227 12.98 26.03 -28.91
N VAL A 228 11.71 26.43 -28.96
CA VAL A 228 11.16 27.31 -30.01
C VAL A 228 11.62 28.77 -29.84
N SER A 229 11.83 29.24 -28.60
CA SER A 229 12.20 30.64 -28.33
C SER A 229 13.65 31.00 -28.69
N GLY A 230 14.49 30.04 -29.11
CA GLY A 230 15.86 30.32 -29.57
C GLY A 230 16.81 30.92 -28.51
N GLN A 231 16.36 31.12 -27.27
CA GLN A 231 17.18 31.59 -26.14
C GLN A 231 17.91 30.40 -25.47
N SER A 232 18.69 29.68 -26.28
CA SER A 232 19.31 28.40 -25.92
C SER A 232 20.31 28.49 -24.75
N SER A 233 21.01 29.60 -24.57
CA SER A 233 22.19 29.61 -23.68
C SER A 233 22.01 30.24 -22.30
N ARG A 234 20.99 31.09 -22.08
CA ARG A 234 20.79 31.75 -20.75
C ARG A 234 19.64 31.16 -19.92
N ALA A 235 18.64 30.55 -20.54
CA ALA A 235 17.50 29.98 -19.82
C ALA A 235 17.84 28.62 -19.16
N PHE A 236 18.77 27.85 -19.74
CA PHE A 236 19.16 26.55 -19.21
C PHE A 236 19.96 26.65 -17.89
N SER A 237 20.74 27.72 -17.71
CA SER A 237 21.53 27.93 -16.49
C SER A 237 20.66 28.37 -15.31
N THR A 238 19.61 29.16 -15.54
CA THR A 238 18.67 29.59 -14.50
C THR A 238 17.72 28.47 -14.08
N LEU A 239 17.19 27.69 -15.03
CA LEU A 239 16.35 26.52 -14.71
C LEU A 239 17.12 25.42 -13.97
N GLY A 240 18.37 25.14 -14.36
CA GLY A 240 19.23 24.20 -13.63
C GLY A 240 19.54 24.64 -12.20
N ALA A 241 19.65 25.95 -11.96
CA ALA A 241 19.86 26.52 -10.62
C ALA A 241 18.59 26.53 -9.76
N GLN A 242 17.42 26.71 -10.38
CA GLN A 242 16.13 26.68 -9.69
C GLN A 242 15.72 25.24 -9.34
N TRP A 243 16.00 24.27 -10.22
CA TRP A 243 15.74 22.85 -9.95
C TRP A 243 16.62 22.32 -8.80
N ARG A 244 17.92 22.69 -8.76
CA ARG A 244 18.80 22.38 -7.62
C ARG A 244 18.32 22.94 -6.29
N ARG A 245 17.75 24.15 -6.29
CA ARG A 245 17.16 24.80 -5.10
C ARG A 245 15.82 24.20 -4.66
N SER A 246 15.10 23.55 -5.58
CA SER A 246 13.84 22.86 -5.25
C SER A 246 14.11 21.48 -4.67
N LEU A 247 15.12 20.77 -5.17
CA LEU A 247 15.55 19.49 -4.62
C LEU A 247 16.17 19.62 -3.23
N SER A 248 16.96 20.67 -2.98
CA SER A 248 17.56 20.94 -1.65
C SER A 248 16.55 21.34 -0.58
N ARG A 249 15.27 21.53 -0.93
CA ARG A 249 14.19 21.82 0.01
C ARG A 249 13.35 20.59 0.35
N ILE A 250 13.55 19.50 -0.39
CA ILE A 250 12.83 18.23 -0.22
C ILE A 250 13.71 17.19 0.51
N THR A 251 15.03 17.35 0.48
CA THR A 251 15.99 16.69 1.41
C THR A 251 16.11 17.46 2.70
#